data_AF-A0A821E914-F1
#
_entry.id   AF-A0A821E914-F1
#
_cell.length_a   1.000
_cell.length_b   1.000
_cell.length_c   1.000
_cell.angle_alpha   90.00
_cell.angle_beta   90.00
_cell.angle_gamma   90.00
#
_symmetry.space_group_name_H-M   'P 1'
#
loop_
_entity.id
_entity.type
_entity.pdbx_description
1 polymer ?
#
loop_
_entity_poly.entity_id
_entity_poly.type
_entity_poly.pdbx_seq_one_letter_code
_entity_poly.pdbx_strand_id
1 'polypeptide(L)' 'FNKIQDNVIHLLNQIRTKNFIFQWQYNKMMPNRIKCQLAHLHFNPKTHKDGIPVRPIENTINAPTTNVSNYLDEIIR' A
#
# COMPACT_ATOMS: atom_id res chain seq x y z
N PHE A 1 -11.86 -5.88 -3.29
CA PHE A 1 -11.11 -4.68 -2.88
C PHE A 1 -11.08 -4.52 -1.36
N ASN A 2 -12.25 -4.37 -0.71
CA ASN A 2 -12.37 -4.21 0.74
C ASN A 2 -11.62 -5.27 1.56
N LYS A 3 -11.61 -6.54 1.12
CA LYS A 3 -10.87 -7.63 1.78
C LYS A 3 -9.38 -7.33 2.02
N ILE A 4 -8.67 -6.72 1.07
CA ILE A 4 -7.23 -6.41 1.23
C ILE A 4 -7.07 -5.30 2.26
N GLN A 5 -7.92 -4.28 2.20
CA GLN A 5 -7.93 -3.19 3.16
C GLN A 5 -8.27 -3.67 4.57
N ASP A 6 -9.27 -4.54 4.71
CA ASP A 6 -9.66 -5.14 5.98
C ASP A 6 -8.53 -6.00 6.56
N ASN A 7 -7.82 -6.75 5.72
CA ASN A 7 -6.64 -7.52 6.14
C ASN A 7 -5.52 -6.62 6.65
N VAL A 8 -5.23 -5.50 5.97
CA VAL A 8 -4.20 -4.53 6.41
C VAL A 8 -4.59 -3.92 7.76
N ILE A 9 -5.85 -3.49 7.91
CA ILE A 9 -6.35 -2.94 9.18
C ILE A 9 -6.26 -3.99 10.29
N HIS A 10 -6.66 -5.24 10.01
CA HIS A 10 -6.58 -6.34 10.97
C HIS A 10 -5.14 -6.57 11.43
N LEU A 11 -4.19 -6.61 10.50
CA LEU A 11 -2.78 -6.78 10.82
C LEU A 11 -2.23 -5.61 11.65
N LEU A 12 -2.53 -4.36 11.28
CA LEU A 12 -2.10 -3.18 12.03
C LEU A 12 -2.66 -3.20 13.46
N ASN A 13 -3.92 -3.64 13.63
CA ASN A 13 -4.51 -3.83 14.95
C ASN A 13 -3.77 -4.89 15.76
N GLN A 14 -3.44 -6.05 15.16
CA GLN A 14 -2.68 -7.10 15.83
C GLN A 14 -1.29 -6.65 16.26
N ILE A 15 -0.61 -5.86 15.43
CA ILE A 15 0.72 -5.31 15.74
C ILE A 15 0.61 -4.28 16.88
N ARG A 16 -0.44 -3.44 16.87
CA ARG A 16 -0.72 -2.47 17.93
C ARG A 16 -1.07 -3.12 19.26
N THR A 17 -1.91 -4.15 19.27
CA THR A 17 -2.29 -4.87 20.51
C THR A 17 -1.11 -5.60 21.14
N LYS A 18 -0.15 -6.04 20.32
CA LYS A 18 1.13 -6.59 20.80
C LYS A 18 2.17 -5.54 21.20
N ASN A 19 1.80 -4.25 21.19
CA ASN A 19 2.67 -3.11 21.52
C ASN A 19 3.96 -3.01 20.70
N PHE A 20 3.97 -3.56 19.47
CA PHE A 20 5.13 -3.42 18.57
C PHE A 20 5.24 -2.03 17.93
N ILE A 21 4.16 -1.25 17.95
CA ILE A 21 4.10 0.10 17.37
C ILE A 21 3.41 1.07 18.33
N PHE A 22 3.87 2.32 18.29
CA PHE A 22 3.26 3.43 19.01
C PHE A 22 1.97 3.92 18.32
N GLN A 23 1.12 4.62 19.06
CA GLN A 23 -0.15 5.15 18.54
C GLN A 23 0.05 6.04 17.30
N TRP A 24 1.08 6.89 17.32
CA TRP A 24 1.34 7.80 16.21
C TRP A 24 1.79 7.06 14.95
N GLN A 25 2.59 5.99 15.09
CA GLN A 25 3.01 5.12 13.98
C GLN A 25 1.80 4.40 13.39
N TYR A 26 0.94 3.85 14.26
CA TYR A 26 -0.33 3.24 13.85
C TYR A 26 -1.20 4.22 13.07
N ASN A 27 -1.41 5.44 13.58
CA ASN A 27 -2.20 6.46 12.91
C ASN A 27 -1.61 6.84 11.55
N LYS A 28 -0.27 6.90 11.44
CA LYS A 28 0.43 7.22 10.20
C LYS A 28 0.30 6.11 9.15
N MET A 29 0.31 4.85 9.57
CA MET A 29 0.19 3.68 8.69
C MET A 29 -1.27 3.32 8.33
N MET A 30 -2.25 3.82 9.09
CA MET A 30 -3.65 3.46 8.90
C MET A 30 -4.16 3.87 7.51
N PRO A 31 -4.73 2.94 6.71
CA PRO A 31 -5.27 3.28 5.40
C PRO A 31 -6.54 4.13 5.53
N ASN A 32 -6.65 5.18 4.71
CA ASN A 32 -7.84 6.02 4.68
C ASN A 32 -8.99 5.30 3.97
N ARG A 33 -10.06 4.97 4.70
CA ARG A 33 -11.16 4.16 4.14
C ARG A 33 -11.94 4.81 2.99
N ILE A 34 -11.91 6.13 2.90
CA ILE A 34 -12.65 6.90 1.90
C ILE A 34 -11.80 7.11 0.64
N LYS A 35 -10.50 7.31 0.82
CA LYS A 35 -9.57 7.55 -0.29
C LYS A 35 -8.95 6.29 -0.87
N CYS A 36 -9.09 5.14 -0.20
CA CYS A 36 -8.47 3.91 -0.63
C CYS A 36 -9.02 3.50 -2.00
N GLN A 37 -8.14 3.30 -2.98
CA GLN A 37 -8.50 2.84 -4.31
C GLN A 37 -7.82 1.50 -4.60
N LEU A 38 -8.48 0.65 -5.38
CA LEU A 38 -7.86 -0.59 -5.85
C LEU A 38 -6.69 -0.19 -6.72
N ALA A 39 -5.55 -0.89 -6.57
CA ALA A 39 -4.44 -0.69 -7.47
C ALA A 39 -4.95 -0.88 -8.90
N HIS A 40 -5.04 0.22 -9.66
CA HIS A 40 -5.59 0.17 -11.00
C HIS A 40 -4.49 -0.30 -11.92
N LEU A 41 -4.69 -1.50 -12.47
CA LEU A 41 -3.88 -2.01 -13.55
C LEU A 41 -4.26 -1.22 -14.79
N HIS A 42 -3.49 -0.17 -15.08
CA HIS A 42 -3.56 0.45 -16.39
C HIS A 42 -2.90 -0.54 -17.35
N PHE A 43 -3.70 -1.27 -18.11
CA PHE A 43 -3.26 -2.07 -19.25
C PHE A 43 -2.65 -1.21 -20.37
N ASN A 44 -2.38 0.08 -20.13
CA ASN A 44 -1.59 0.88 -21.03
C ASN A 44 -0.18 0.30 -21.06
N PRO A 45 0.23 -0.28 -22.20
CA PRO A 45 1.55 -0.85 -22.30
C PRO A 45 2.56 0.28 -22.20
N LYS A 46 3.37 0.31 -21.14
CA LYS A 46 4.56 1.15 -21.15
C LYS A 46 5.55 0.45 -22.07
N THR A 47 5.75 0.99 -23.26
CA THR A 47 6.86 0.59 -24.13
C THR A 47 8.15 0.76 -23.35
N HIS A 48 8.77 -0.36 -23.01
CA HIS A 48 10.16 -0.42 -22.60
C HIS A 48 10.99 -0.79 -23.84
N LYS A 49 12.32 -0.60 -23.78
CA LYS A 49 13.29 -0.90 -24.85
C LYS A 49 12.93 -2.17 -25.64
N ASP A 50 13.18 -2.15 -26.94
CA ASP A 50 12.86 -3.24 -27.88
C ASP A 50 13.33 -4.61 -27.37
N GLY A 51 12.46 -5.61 -27.50
CA GLY A 51 12.72 -7.00 -27.12
C GLY A 51 12.34 -7.39 -25.68
N ILE A 52 11.81 -6.47 -24.86
CA ILE A 52 11.38 -6.77 -23.49
C ILE A 52 9.84 -6.83 -23.40
N PRO A 53 9.25 -7.86 -22.76
CA PRO A 53 7.82 -7.94 -22.53
C PRO A 53 7.30 -6.70 -21.80
N VAL A 54 6.15 -6.18 -22.25
CA VAL A 54 5.52 -5.01 -21.66
C VAL A 54 5.17 -5.29 -20.20
N ARG A 55 5.57 -4.40 -19.30
CA ARG A 55 5.13 -4.44 -17.89
C ARG A 55 3.78 -3.74 -17.75
N PRO A 56 2.81 -4.32 -17.02
CA PRO A 56 1.61 -3.60 -16.63
C PRO A 56 1.97 -2.37 -15.82
N ILE A 57 1.28 -1.25 -16.07
CA ILE A 57 1.41 -0.08 -15.20
C ILE A 57 0.41 -0.24 -14.07
N GLU A 58 0.91 -0.57 -12.88
CA GLU A 58 0.10 -0.59 -11.65
C GLU A 58 0.10 0.80 -11.01
N ASN A 59 -1.07 1.44 -10.94
CA ASN A 59 -1.23 2.62 -10.12
C ASN A 59 -1.58 2.20 -8.69
N THR A 60 -0.58 2.19 -7.81
CA THR A 60 -0.71 1.90 -6.38
C THR A 60 -0.94 3.13 -5.52
N ILE A 61 -1.21 4.30 -6.12
CA ILE A 61 -1.55 5.52 -5.38
C ILE A 61 -2.86 5.28 -4.62
N ASN A 62 -2.83 5.49 -3.30
CA ASN A 62 -3.92 5.21 -2.36
C ASN A 62 -4.30 3.73 -2.20
N ALA A 63 -3.43 2.80 -2.58
CA ALA A 63 -3.62 1.39 -2.22
C ALA A 63 -3.62 1.21 -0.69
N PRO A 64 -4.24 0.14 -0.15
CA PRO A 64 -4.28 -0.11 1.28
C PRO A 64 -2.90 -0.18 1.96
N THR A 65 -1.86 -0.50 1.19
CA THR A 65 -0.48 -0.67 1.64
C THR A 65 0.38 0.58 1.49
N THR A 66 -0.08 1.63 0.79
CA THR A 66 0.73 2.82 0.46
C THR A 66 1.30 3.49 1.72
N ASN A 67 0.48 3.69 2.75
CA ASN A 67 0.92 4.36 3.97
C ASN A 67 1.96 3.54 4.74
N VAL A 68 1.84 2.20 4.71
CA VAL A 68 2.82 1.30 5.31
C VAL A 68 4.14 1.37 4.54
N SER A 69 4.10 1.33 3.21
CA SER A 69 5.31 1.44 2.38
C SER A 69 6.02 2.77 2.58
N ASN A 70 5.28 3.89 2.61
CA ASN A 70 5.86 5.21 2.86
C ASN A 70 6.52 5.28 4.24
N TYR A 71 5.86 4.75 5.26
CA TYR A 71 6.41 4.71 6.62
C TYR A 71 7.69 3.87 6.70
N LEU A 72 7.74 2.73 6.00
CA LEU A 72 8.95 1.90 5.96
C LEU A 72 10.09 2.59 5.19
N ASP A 73 9.78 3.27 4.09
CA ASP A 73 10.77 4.02 3.31
C ASP A 73 11.39 5.15 4.13
N GLU A 74 10.59 5.86 4.95
CA GLU A 74 11.09 6.86 5.91
C GLU A 74 11.96 6.30 7.03
N ILE A 75 11.82 5.01 7.40
CA ILE A 75 12.69 4.39 8.40
C ILE A 75 14.01 3.96 7.78
N ILE A 76 13.97 3.48 6.53
CA ILE A 76 15.10 2.85 5.86
C ILE A 76 16.02 3.90 5.21
N ARG A 77 15.47 5.04 4.78
CA ARG A 77 16.21 6.16 4.17
C ARG A 77 16.50 7.26 5.18
#